data_AF-A0A3C0R526-F1
#
_entry.id   AF-A0A3C0R526-F1
#
_cell.length_a   1.000
_cell.length_b   1.000
_cell.length_c   1.000
_cell.angle_alpha   90.00
_cell.angle_beta   90.00
_cell.angle_gamma   90.00
#
_symmetry.space_group_name_H-M   'P 1'
#
loop_
_entity.id
_entity.type
_entity.pdbx_description
1 polymer ?
#
loop_
_entity_poly.entity_id
_entity_poly.type
_entity_poly.pdbx_seq_one_letter_code
_entity_poly.pdbx_strand_id
1 'polypeptide(L)'
;MFYVYVLRSQKTGRRYVRSCENLDDRLRRHNAGESKATKHGIPWTLLHSEGFLTRPEAVTKERYYKTGRGRDELDRLDLERSPRRLTPTMSGNKEMTLIRLVILAAIGGATLTLSAQEAARPDVDLTSKRNEQNPTPSNPSAVPELSQLDEIFKQTSLGKTADTYRLHTEGRKLHNQVVNDPEVVAAKKAAESSRTDLEKRQRLRDYYNIYYERMKARAESPEMKIALDASKAAHLTLLNQSRVRPSPSPAPAASPVPSPADENEH
;
A
#
# COMPACT_ATOMS: atom_id res chain seq x y z
N MET A 1 -3.93 2.01 -5.13
CA MET A 1 -2.77 1.57 -4.32
C MET A 1 -1.57 2.37 -4.76
N PHE A 2 -0.74 2.79 -3.80
CA PHE A 2 0.53 3.45 -4.02
C PHE A 2 1.65 2.53 -3.52
N TYR A 3 2.83 2.66 -4.07
CA TYR A 3 3.98 1.84 -3.73
C TYR A 3 5.15 2.73 -3.35
N VAL A 4 5.89 2.30 -2.34
CA VAL A 4 7.28 2.70 -2.17
C VAL A 4 8.13 1.59 -2.74
N TYR A 5 9.15 1.96 -3.50
CA TYR A 5 10.05 1.01 -4.13
C TYR A 5 11.51 1.40 -3.93
N VAL A 6 12.33 0.37 -3.85
CA VAL A 6 13.78 0.45 -3.71
C VAL A 6 14.37 -0.35 -4.85
N LEU A 7 15.11 0.35 -5.71
CA LEU A 7 15.86 -0.26 -6.80
C LEU A 7 17.32 -0.36 -6.42
N ARG A 8 17.99 -1.41 -6.89
CA ARG A 8 19.44 -1.58 -6.81
C ARG A 8 20.01 -1.51 -8.23
N SER A 9 20.98 -0.62 -8.43
CA SER A 9 21.76 -0.60 -9.67
C SER A 9 22.71 -1.79 -9.69
N GLN A 10 22.61 -2.63 -10.71
CA GLN A 10 23.55 -3.74 -10.92
C GLN A 10 24.93 -3.23 -11.36
N LYS A 11 24.98 -2.04 -11.98
CA LYS A 11 26.23 -1.41 -12.42
C LYS A 11 27.00 -0.76 -11.28
N THR A 12 26.32 -0.01 -10.42
CA THR A 12 26.97 0.86 -9.42
C THR A 12 26.79 0.38 -7.99
N GLY A 13 25.90 -0.59 -7.76
CA GLY A 13 25.48 -0.99 -6.42
C GLY A 13 24.68 0.10 -5.67
N ARG A 14 24.37 1.24 -6.28
CA ARG A 14 23.63 2.30 -5.58
C ARG A 14 22.15 1.94 -5.49
N ARG A 15 21.52 2.32 -4.38
CA ARG A 15 20.07 2.24 -4.21
C ARG A 15 19.37 3.50 -4.70
N TYR A 16 18.17 3.34 -5.22
CA TYR A 16 17.26 4.44 -5.56
C TYR A 16 15.92 4.19 -4.86
N VAL A 17 15.44 5.18 -4.10
CA VAL A 17 14.23 5.08 -3.27
C VAL A 17 13.24 6.16 -3.67
N ARG A 18 12.04 5.76 -4.07
CA ARG A 18 10.94 6.68 -4.42
C ARG A 18 9.58 5.98 -4.28
N SER A 19 8.49 6.75 -4.35
CA SER A 19 7.12 6.27 -4.41
C SER A 19 6.47 6.48 -5.79
N CYS A 20 5.49 5.65 -6.14
CA CYS A 20 4.69 5.75 -7.35
C CYS A 20 3.33 5.04 -7.22
N GLU A 21 2.45 5.24 -8.20
CA GLU A 21 1.17 4.54 -8.29
C GLU A 21 1.28 3.23 -9.07
N ASN A 22 2.07 3.22 -10.16
CA ASN A 22 2.32 2.03 -10.99
C ASN A 22 3.81 1.65 -10.93
N LEU A 23 4.11 0.56 -10.22
CA LEU A 23 5.47 0.07 -10.01
C LEU A 23 6.08 -0.55 -11.29
N ASP A 24 5.30 -1.31 -12.03
CA ASP A 24 5.76 -2.04 -13.22
C ASP A 24 6.17 -1.07 -14.33
N ASP A 25 5.32 -0.10 -14.64
CA ASP A 25 5.63 0.96 -15.59
C ASP A 25 6.82 1.80 -15.11
N ARG A 26 6.89 2.12 -13.81
CA ARG A 26 8.02 2.89 -13.25
C ARG A 26 9.35 2.16 -13.43
N LEU A 27 9.40 0.85 -13.15
CA LEU A 27 10.60 0.04 -13.32
C LEU A 27 11.02 -0.02 -14.79
N ARG A 28 10.06 -0.21 -15.71
CA ARG A 28 10.30 -0.17 -17.16
C ARG A 28 10.96 1.14 -17.58
N ARG A 29 10.39 2.29 -17.19
CA ARG A 29 10.94 3.63 -17.53
C ARG A 29 12.36 3.85 -16.98
N HIS A 30 12.64 3.38 -15.77
CA HIS A 30 13.98 3.47 -15.18
C HIS A 30 15.02 2.69 -15.99
N ASN A 31 14.66 1.48 -16.43
CA ASN A 31 15.53 0.63 -17.24
C ASN A 31 15.61 1.06 -18.72
N ALA A 32 14.63 1.81 -19.21
CA ALA A 32 14.67 2.45 -20.53
C ALA A 32 15.48 3.77 -20.54
N GLY A 33 15.99 4.26 -19.40
CA GLY A 33 16.76 5.50 -19.34
C GLY A 33 15.96 6.79 -19.46
N GLU A 34 14.63 6.71 -19.38
CA GLU A 34 13.72 7.85 -19.52
C GLU A 34 13.84 8.86 -18.35
N SER A 35 14.51 8.48 -17.25
CA SER A 35 14.75 9.36 -16.10
C SER A 35 16.21 9.79 -16.01
N LYS A 36 16.43 11.12 -16.11
CA LYS A 36 17.77 11.74 -15.99
C LYS A 36 18.50 11.33 -14.70
N ALA A 37 17.78 11.19 -13.59
CA ALA A 37 18.37 10.84 -12.29
C ALA A 37 18.84 9.38 -12.21
N THR A 38 18.22 8.47 -12.97
CA THR A 38 18.49 7.03 -12.84
C THR A 38 19.19 6.42 -14.05
N LYS A 39 19.31 7.14 -15.18
CA LYS A 39 19.93 6.62 -16.41
C LYS A 39 21.35 6.06 -16.19
N HIS A 40 22.13 6.66 -15.28
CA HIS A 40 23.50 6.25 -15.00
C HIS A 40 23.61 4.94 -14.20
N GLY A 41 22.52 4.50 -13.56
CA GLY A 41 22.49 3.30 -12.74
C GLY A 41 21.88 2.07 -13.43
N ILE A 42 21.51 2.16 -14.70
CA ILE A 42 20.98 1.02 -15.47
C ILE A 42 22.06 -0.08 -15.58
N PRO A 43 21.70 -1.38 -15.48
CA PRO A 43 20.34 -1.89 -15.23
C PRO A 43 19.95 -1.88 -13.73
N TRP A 44 18.67 -1.60 -13.48
CA TRP A 44 18.04 -1.57 -12.17
C TRP A 44 17.25 -2.85 -11.92
N THR A 45 17.45 -3.43 -10.74
CA THR A 45 16.65 -4.54 -10.22
C THR A 45 15.82 -4.07 -9.03
N LEU A 46 14.57 -4.53 -8.93
CA LEU A 46 13.71 -4.26 -7.79
C LEU A 46 14.21 -5.02 -6.56
N LEU A 47 14.74 -4.29 -5.58
CA LEU A 47 15.21 -4.86 -4.31
C LEU A 47 14.03 -5.09 -3.37
N HIS A 48 13.22 -4.06 -3.17
CA HIS A 48 12.09 -4.09 -2.24
C HIS A 48 10.96 -3.19 -2.75
N SER A 49 9.72 -3.56 -2.45
CA SER A 49 8.55 -2.73 -2.65
C SER A 49 7.52 -2.98 -1.56
N GLU A 50 6.81 -1.94 -1.15
CA GLU A 50 5.74 -2.00 -0.17
C GLU A 50 4.55 -1.16 -0.66
N GLY A 51 3.37 -1.76 -0.64
CA GLY A 51 2.09 -1.16 -1.01
C GLY A 51 1.44 -0.41 0.16
N PHE A 52 0.78 0.69 -0.18
CA PHE A 52 0.06 1.60 0.70
C PHE A 52 -1.25 2.05 0.03
N LEU A 53 -2.30 2.20 0.80
CA LEU A 53 -3.61 2.57 0.26
C LEU A 53 -3.63 4.05 -0.15
N THR A 54 -2.90 4.92 0.56
CA THR A 54 -2.83 6.35 0.26
C THR A 54 -1.43 6.81 -0.14
N ARG A 55 -1.37 7.88 -0.94
CA ARG A 55 -0.11 8.51 -1.36
C ARG A 55 0.70 9.08 -0.18
N PRO A 56 0.09 9.79 0.81
CA PRO A 56 0.84 10.35 1.94
C PRO A 56 1.54 9.29 2.80
N GLU A 57 0.94 8.12 2.97
CA GLU A 57 1.56 7.00 3.68
C GLU A 57 2.80 6.49 2.93
N ALA A 58 2.67 6.29 1.62
CA ALA A 58 3.79 5.88 0.77
C ALA A 58 4.93 6.92 0.82
N VAL A 59 4.61 8.22 0.71
CA VAL A 59 5.63 9.28 0.82
C VAL A 59 6.28 9.30 2.21
N THR A 60 5.53 9.01 3.27
CA THR A 60 6.07 8.94 4.64
C THR A 60 7.04 7.77 4.79
N LYS A 61 6.71 6.58 4.28
CA LYS A 61 7.63 5.45 4.26
C LYS A 61 8.83 5.69 3.34
N GLU A 62 8.65 6.36 2.20
CA GLU A 62 9.76 6.79 1.33
C GLU A 62 10.76 7.67 2.08
N ARG A 63 10.28 8.66 2.85
CA ARG A 63 11.13 9.51 3.71
C ARG A 63 11.83 8.68 4.77
N TYR A 64 11.11 7.76 5.42
CA TYR A 64 11.69 6.85 6.40
C TYR A 64 12.86 6.05 5.83
N TYR A 65 12.71 5.43 4.66
CA TYR A 65 13.79 4.67 3.99
C TYR A 65 15.01 5.53 3.61
N LYS A 66 14.88 6.86 3.60
CA LYS A 66 15.98 7.79 3.36
C LYS A 66 16.74 8.20 4.64
N THR A 67 16.18 7.91 5.82
CA THR A 67 16.83 8.10 7.14
C THR A 67 17.91 7.04 7.40
N GLY A 68 18.74 7.22 8.44
CA GLY A 68 19.74 6.22 8.85
C GLY A 68 19.11 4.85 9.16
N ARG A 69 18.15 4.82 10.09
CA ARG A 69 17.43 3.59 10.46
C ARG A 69 16.76 2.90 9.27
N GLY A 70 16.16 3.68 8.39
CA GLY A 70 15.54 3.14 7.18
C GLY A 70 16.56 2.55 6.20
N ARG A 71 17.76 3.11 6.10
CA ARG A 71 18.86 2.53 5.30
C ARG A 71 19.36 1.22 5.90
N ASP A 72 19.50 1.16 7.23
CA ASP A 72 19.88 -0.07 7.94
C ASP A 72 18.87 -1.20 7.70
N GLU A 73 17.57 -0.89 7.69
CA GLU A 73 16.50 -1.83 7.33
C GLU A 73 16.67 -2.35 5.88
N LEU A 74 16.95 -1.45 4.93
CA LEU A 74 17.20 -1.84 3.55
C LEU A 74 18.49 -2.64 3.38
N ASP A 75 19.52 -2.40 4.19
CA ASP A 75 20.75 -3.21 4.21
C ASP A 75 20.46 -4.65 4.62
N ARG A 76 19.62 -4.86 5.63
CA ARG A 76 19.19 -6.21 6.04
C ARG A 76 18.43 -6.93 4.93
N LEU A 77 17.47 -6.26 4.29
CA LEU A 77 16.70 -6.84 3.18
C LEU A 77 17.56 -7.20 1.96
N ASP A 78 18.59 -6.40 1.67
CA ASP A 78 19.57 -6.67 0.60
C ASP A 78 20.43 -7.91 0.92
N LEU A 79 20.79 -8.08 2.20
CA LEU A 79 21.53 -9.24 2.66
C LEU A 79 20.70 -10.53 2.61
N GLU A 80 19.45 -10.49 3.11
CA GLU A 80 18.53 -11.63 3.11
C GLU A 80 18.22 -12.15 1.71
N ARG A 81 18.14 -11.25 0.71
CA ARG A 81 17.89 -11.64 -0.69
C ARG A 81 19.12 -12.08 -1.45
N SER A 82 20.32 -11.90 -0.92
CA SER A 82 21.55 -12.28 -1.59
C SER A 82 21.81 -13.78 -1.40
N PRO A 83 21.73 -14.64 -2.44
CA PRO A 83 21.87 -16.10 -2.31
C PRO A 83 23.30 -16.56 -1.94
N ARG A 84 24.21 -15.64 -1.58
CA ARG A 84 25.59 -15.94 -1.17
C ARG A 84 25.98 -15.06 0.01
N ARG A 85 25.72 -15.57 1.23
CA ARG A 85 26.56 -15.44 2.44
C ARG A 85 25.77 -15.91 3.66
N LEU A 86 25.56 -17.22 3.76
CA LEU A 86 25.32 -17.87 5.05
C LEU A 86 26.37 -18.95 5.23
N THR A 87 27.57 -18.52 5.58
CA THR A 87 28.41 -19.19 6.59
C THR A 87 29.35 -18.13 7.16
N PRO A 88 29.27 -17.79 8.45
CA PRO A 88 30.48 -17.46 9.17
C PRO A 88 31.20 -18.79 9.35
N THR A 89 32.12 -19.13 8.45
CA THR A 89 33.13 -20.12 8.80
C THR A 89 33.93 -19.50 9.93
N MET A 90 33.63 -19.91 11.17
CA MET A 90 34.54 -19.78 12.30
C MET A 90 35.74 -20.69 12.00
N SER A 91 36.57 -20.27 11.04
CA SER A 91 37.85 -20.89 10.75
C SER A 91 38.86 -20.19 11.63
N GLY A 92 39.22 -20.87 12.72
CA GLY A 92 40.35 -20.49 13.53
C GLY A 92 41.58 -20.34 12.64
N ASN A 93 42.17 -19.15 12.65
CA ASN A 93 43.55 -18.92 13.07
C ASN A 93 43.80 -17.41 13.10
N LYS A 94 44.07 -16.93 14.32
CA LYS A 94 44.87 -15.77 14.72
C LYS A 94 45.22 -14.77 13.60
N GLU A 95 44.61 -13.60 13.69
CA GLU A 95 45.23 -12.27 13.55
C GLU A 95 44.14 -11.26 13.95
N MET A 96 44.06 -10.95 15.25
CA MET A 96 43.21 -9.87 15.75
C MET A 96 43.78 -8.54 15.27
N THR A 97 43.29 -8.02 14.15
CA THR A 97 43.57 -6.64 13.75
C THR A 97 42.65 -5.69 14.52
N LEU A 98 43.11 -5.48 15.75
CA LEU A 98 42.94 -4.41 16.71
C LEU A 98 42.83 -3.00 16.08
N ILE A 99 41.84 -2.72 15.23
CA ILE A 99 41.53 -1.36 14.76
C ILE A 99 40.01 -1.21 14.60
N ARG A 100 39.32 -1.06 15.74
CA ARG A 100 38.01 -0.37 15.90
C ARG A 100 37.49 -0.31 17.35
N LEU A 101 38.32 -0.63 18.35
CA LEU A 101 37.93 -0.58 19.76
C LEU A 101 38.74 0.40 20.64
N VAL A 102 39.58 1.25 20.06
CA VAL A 102 40.32 2.29 20.80
C VAL A 102 40.27 3.60 20.01
N ILE A 103 39.13 4.29 20.07
CA ILE A 103 39.08 5.75 19.96
C ILE A 103 38.50 6.25 21.28
N LEU A 104 39.44 6.57 22.18
CA LEU A 104 39.39 7.55 23.26
C LEU A 104 38.28 7.44 24.31
N ALA A 105 38.52 6.52 25.25
CA ALA A 105 38.52 6.89 26.66
C ALA A 105 39.74 7.79 26.93
N ALA A 106 39.57 9.12 26.91
CA ALA A 106 40.46 10.10 27.53
C ALA A 106 39.93 11.54 27.35
N ILE A 107 38.89 11.93 28.10
CA ILE A 107 38.80 13.26 28.73
C ILE A 107 38.11 13.05 30.08
N GLY A 108 38.90 13.15 31.15
CA GLY A 108 38.42 13.07 32.52
C GLY A 108 37.76 14.38 32.97
N GLY A 109 36.86 14.23 33.94
CA GLY A 109 36.67 15.14 35.06
C GLY A 109 36.34 16.60 34.76
N ALA A 110 35.04 16.92 34.73
CA ALA A 110 34.53 18.19 35.24
C ALA A 110 33.08 18.00 35.72
N THR A 111 32.91 17.87 37.02
CA THR A 111 31.62 18.02 37.70
C THR A 111 31.21 19.49 37.67
N LEU A 112 30.08 19.80 37.04
CA LEU A 112 29.39 21.07 37.15
C LEU A 112 27.90 20.77 37.40
N THR A 113 27.51 20.86 38.67
CA THR A 113 26.12 20.96 39.09
C THR A 113 25.61 22.35 38.74
N LEU A 114 24.62 22.44 37.86
CA LEU A 114 23.75 23.62 37.77
C LEU A 114 22.29 23.18 37.75
N SER A 115 21.58 23.69 38.74
CA SER A 115 20.16 23.56 39.02
C SER A 115 19.30 24.47 38.13
N ALA A 116 18.01 24.12 38.07
CA ALA A 116 16.85 24.89 37.57
C ALA A 116 16.73 24.95 36.02
N GLN A 117 15.54 24.90 35.41
CA GLN A 117 14.21 25.21 35.92
C GLN A 117 13.17 24.47 35.06
N GLU A 118 12.14 23.97 35.74
CA GLU A 118 10.86 23.51 35.19
C GLU A 118 10.27 24.55 34.23
N ALA A 119 10.04 24.17 32.97
CA ALA A 119 9.24 24.93 32.02
C ALA A 119 8.03 24.09 31.64
N ALA A 120 7.00 24.19 32.48
CA ALA A 120 5.64 23.80 32.17
C ALA A 120 5.23 24.44 30.83
N ARG A 121 4.79 23.62 29.87
CA ARG A 121 4.10 24.10 28.68
C ARG A 121 2.67 24.50 29.11
N PRO A 122 2.11 25.61 28.60
CA PRO A 122 0.78 26.05 29.00
C PRO A 122 -0.27 25.02 28.57
N ASP A 123 -1.21 24.81 29.47
CA ASP A 123 -2.42 24.01 29.32
C ASP A 123 -3.06 24.18 27.94
N VAL A 124 -3.28 23.06 27.25
CA VAL A 124 -4.24 23.00 26.16
C VAL A 124 -5.62 22.94 26.80
N ASP A 125 -6.30 24.08 26.80
CA ASP A 125 -7.70 24.22 27.18
C ASP A 125 -8.57 23.35 26.26
N LEU A 126 -8.96 22.17 26.75
CA LEU A 126 -9.88 21.25 26.08
C LEU A 126 -11.35 21.54 26.40
N THR A 127 -11.69 22.73 26.90
CA THR A 127 -13.09 23.12 27.09
C THR A 127 -13.65 23.79 25.84
N SER A 128 -14.05 22.98 24.86
CA SER A 128 -14.95 23.45 23.80
C SER A 128 -15.97 22.37 23.43
N LYS A 129 -17.16 22.53 24.03
CA LYS A 129 -18.45 21.94 23.67
C LYS A 129 -18.49 20.41 23.53
N ARG A 130 -18.50 19.76 24.69
CA ARG A 130 -19.17 18.47 24.88
C ARG A 130 -20.68 18.66 24.69
N ASN A 131 -21.17 18.50 23.46
CA ASN A 131 -22.60 18.32 23.22
C ASN A 131 -22.93 16.85 23.52
N GLU A 132 -23.15 16.55 24.80
CA GLU A 132 -23.54 15.23 25.27
C GLU A 132 -25.05 15.07 25.18
N GLN A 133 -25.49 14.30 24.20
CA GLN A 133 -26.68 13.46 24.34
C GLN A 133 -26.19 12.02 24.41
N ASN A 134 -25.65 11.65 25.56
CA ASN A 134 -25.54 10.26 25.98
C ASN A 134 -26.73 9.96 26.90
N PRO A 135 -27.41 8.82 26.77
CA PRO A 135 -28.48 8.44 27.69
C PRO A 135 -27.90 8.20 29.10
N THR A 136 -28.49 8.87 30.10
CA THR A 136 -28.16 8.74 31.52
C THR A 136 -28.38 7.30 32.00
N PRO A 137 -27.38 6.60 32.57
CA PRO A 137 -27.61 5.32 33.22
C PRO A 137 -28.19 5.54 34.63
N SER A 138 -29.46 5.18 34.81
CA SER A 138 -30.09 5.06 36.12
C SER A 138 -29.67 3.75 36.80
N ASN A 139 -28.45 3.68 37.34
CA ASN A 139 -28.06 2.75 38.42
C ASN A 139 -26.58 2.98 38.86
N PRO A 140 -26.30 3.33 40.12
CA PRO A 140 -24.93 3.69 40.56
C PRO A 140 -23.99 2.50 40.91
N SER A 141 -24.37 1.24 40.68
CA SER A 141 -23.54 0.06 41.04
C SER A 141 -23.14 -0.86 39.88
N ALA A 142 -23.32 -0.47 38.62
CA ALA A 142 -22.95 -1.30 37.48
C ALA A 142 -21.84 -0.64 36.65
N VAL A 143 -20.58 -0.86 37.05
CA VAL A 143 -19.45 -0.59 36.13
C VAL A 143 -19.66 -1.52 34.93
N PRO A 144 -19.79 -0.99 33.69
CA PRO A 144 -20.05 -1.81 32.52
C PRO A 144 -18.89 -2.79 32.27
N GLU A 145 -19.20 -3.97 31.76
CA GLU A 145 -18.18 -4.93 31.37
C GLU A 145 -17.35 -4.38 30.18
N LEU A 146 -16.08 -4.80 30.06
CA LEU A 146 -15.18 -4.34 28.99
C LEU A 146 -15.75 -4.55 27.58
N SER A 147 -16.49 -5.65 27.36
CA SER A 147 -17.18 -5.95 26.11
C SER A 147 -18.25 -4.90 25.77
N GLN A 148 -19.04 -4.49 26.76
CA GLN A 148 -20.07 -3.46 26.61
C GLN A 148 -19.45 -2.09 26.32
N LEU A 149 -18.34 -1.76 26.99
CA LEU A 149 -17.60 -0.52 26.71
C LEU A 149 -17.02 -0.51 25.30
N ASP A 150 -16.48 -1.64 24.82
CA ASP A 150 -15.97 -1.78 23.46
C ASP A 150 -17.11 -1.60 22.44
N GLU A 151 -18.28 -2.20 22.66
CA GLU A 151 -19.45 -2.01 21.80
C GLU A 151 -19.91 -0.55 21.77
N ILE A 152 -20.03 0.10 22.92
CA ILE A 152 -20.38 1.52 23.01
C ILE A 152 -19.35 2.37 22.26
N PHE A 153 -18.06 2.11 22.47
CA PHE A 153 -16.99 2.83 21.81
C PHE A 153 -17.03 2.65 20.29
N LYS A 154 -17.25 1.42 19.81
CA LYS A 154 -17.38 1.10 18.37
C LYS A 154 -18.50 1.87 17.68
N GLN A 155 -19.59 2.18 18.38
CA GLN A 155 -20.68 2.98 17.79
C GLN A 155 -20.32 4.45 17.59
N THR A 156 -19.34 4.97 18.34
CA THR A 156 -18.90 6.36 18.19
C THR A 156 -18.21 6.61 16.84
N SER A 157 -18.15 7.88 16.42
CA SER A 157 -17.39 8.26 15.22
C SER A 157 -15.90 7.91 15.33
N LEU A 158 -15.33 8.02 16.54
CA LEU A 158 -13.95 7.69 16.81
C LEU A 158 -13.71 6.18 16.76
N GLY A 159 -14.62 5.37 17.31
CA GLY A 159 -14.57 3.92 17.22
C GLY A 159 -14.61 3.43 15.77
N LYS A 160 -15.54 3.96 14.95
CA LYS A 160 -15.60 3.68 13.51
C LYS A 160 -14.30 4.07 12.79
N THR A 161 -13.71 5.22 13.16
CA THR A 161 -12.43 5.66 12.60
C THR A 161 -11.28 4.72 13.00
N ALA A 162 -11.26 4.27 14.26
CA ALA A 162 -10.27 3.32 14.75
C ALA A 162 -10.37 1.97 14.03
N ASP A 163 -11.59 1.46 13.83
CA ASP A 163 -11.82 0.20 13.12
C ASP A 163 -11.45 0.28 11.65
N THR A 164 -11.83 1.37 10.96
CA THR A 164 -11.40 1.59 9.57
C THR A 164 -9.88 1.66 9.44
N TYR A 165 -9.19 2.35 10.36
CA TYR A 165 -7.73 2.39 10.38
C TYR A 165 -7.10 1.01 10.64
N ARG A 166 -7.70 0.22 11.53
CA ARG A 166 -7.26 -1.15 11.83
C ARG A 166 -7.40 -2.05 10.60
N LEU A 167 -8.57 -2.09 9.97
CA LEU A 167 -8.83 -2.86 8.76
C LEU A 167 -7.93 -2.41 7.60
N HIS A 168 -7.71 -1.11 7.46
CA HIS A 168 -6.78 -0.54 6.48
C HIS A 168 -5.35 -1.03 6.71
N THR A 169 -4.88 -1.00 7.96
CA THR A 169 -3.54 -1.45 8.33
C THR A 169 -3.35 -2.95 8.12
N GLU A 170 -4.34 -3.75 8.52
CA GLU A 170 -4.35 -5.20 8.33
C GLU A 170 -4.40 -5.57 6.84
N GLY A 171 -5.33 -4.99 6.08
CA GLY A 171 -5.44 -5.19 4.64
C GLY A 171 -4.16 -4.82 3.88
N ARG A 172 -3.48 -3.75 4.29
CA ARG A 172 -2.16 -3.37 3.74
C ARG A 172 -1.10 -4.43 4.03
N LYS A 173 -1.03 -4.96 5.25
CA LYS A 173 -0.09 -6.03 5.61
C LYS A 173 -0.35 -7.29 4.78
N LEU A 174 -1.61 -7.70 4.67
CA LEU A 174 -2.02 -8.85 3.86
C LEU A 174 -1.66 -8.68 2.39
N HIS A 175 -1.92 -7.50 1.81
CA HIS A 175 -1.51 -7.17 0.44
C HIS A 175 0.00 -7.38 0.24
N ASN A 176 0.83 -6.83 1.13
CA ASN A 176 2.29 -6.93 1.02
C ASN A 176 2.82 -8.37 1.15
N GLN A 177 2.10 -9.23 1.87
CA GLN A 177 2.41 -10.67 1.97
C GLN A 177 2.00 -11.45 0.72
N VAL A 178 0.96 -11.01 0.00
CA VAL A 178 0.33 -11.75 -1.09
C VAL A 178 0.76 -11.26 -2.47
N VAL A 179 1.16 -10.00 -2.63
CA VAL A 179 1.43 -9.39 -3.94
C VAL A 179 2.55 -10.10 -4.73
N ASN A 180 3.47 -10.77 -4.05
CA ASN A 180 4.57 -11.53 -4.65
C ASN A 180 4.29 -13.04 -4.73
N ASP A 181 3.09 -13.49 -4.39
CA ASP A 181 2.70 -14.89 -4.53
C ASP A 181 2.77 -15.31 -6.01
N PRO A 182 3.41 -16.44 -6.36
CA PRO A 182 3.63 -16.83 -7.75
C PRO A 182 2.34 -16.92 -8.58
N GLU A 183 1.25 -17.41 -8.00
CA GLU A 183 -0.03 -17.54 -8.71
C GLU A 183 -0.69 -16.20 -8.93
N VAL A 184 -0.64 -15.30 -7.94
CA VAL A 184 -1.14 -13.93 -8.04
C VAL A 184 -0.40 -13.18 -9.14
N VAL A 185 0.94 -13.28 -9.16
CA VAL A 185 1.78 -12.64 -10.16
C VAL A 185 1.51 -13.22 -11.56
N ALA A 186 1.41 -14.55 -11.68
CA ALA A 186 1.12 -15.20 -12.95
C ALA A 186 -0.25 -14.81 -13.50
N ALA A 187 -1.28 -14.78 -12.66
CA ALA A 187 -2.64 -14.38 -13.05
C ALA A 187 -2.70 -12.92 -13.49
N LYS A 188 -2.05 -12.01 -12.74
CA LYS A 188 -1.93 -10.60 -13.12
C LYS A 188 -1.27 -10.44 -14.49
N LYS A 189 -0.13 -11.12 -14.69
CA LYS A 189 0.62 -11.08 -15.96
C LYS A 189 -0.23 -11.60 -17.12
N ALA A 190 -0.96 -12.70 -16.93
CA ALA A 190 -1.84 -13.26 -17.95
C ALA A 190 -2.97 -12.28 -18.34
N ALA A 191 -3.51 -11.55 -17.37
CA ALA A 191 -4.50 -10.51 -17.62
C ALA A 191 -3.92 -9.33 -18.42
N GLU A 192 -2.71 -8.88 -18.07
CA GLU A 192 -2.04 -7.77 -18.77
C GLU A 192 -1.63 -8.12 -20.20
N SER A 193 -1.28 -9.39 -20.47
CA SER A 193 -0.91 -9.87 -21.81
C SER A 193 -2.09 -10.26 -22.71
N SER A 194 -3.33 -10.12 -22.24
CA SER A 194 -4.52 -10.51 -22.99
C SER A 194 -4.71 -9.65 -24.25
N ARG A 195 -5.12 -10.28 -25.36
CA ARG A 195 -5.22 -9.62 -26.67
C ARG A 195 -6.52 -8.85 -26.83
N THR A 196 -7.61 -9.38 -26.28
CA THR A 196 -8.94 -8.77 -26.35
C THR A 196 -9.39 -8.24 -24.99
N ASP A 197 -10.27 -7.24 -24.99
CA ASP A 197 -10.88 -6.72 -23.76
C ASP A 197 -11.68 -7.80 -23.01
N LEU A 198 -12.42 -8.65 -23.74
CA LEU A 198 -13.20 -9.73 -23.15
C LEU A 198 -12.32 -10.73 -22.39
N GLU A 199 -11.24 -11.19 -23.01
CA GLU A 199 -10.26 -12.07 -22.37
C GLU A 199 -9.62 -11.38 -21.17
N LYS A 200 -9.20 -10.12 -21.33
CA LYS A 200 -8.58 -9.34 -20.25
C LYS A 200 -9.49 -9.26 -19.04
N ARG A 201 -10.78 -8.97 -19.22
CA ARG A 201 -11.76 -8.93 -18.12
C ARG A 201 -11.93 -10.30 -17.46
N GLN A 202 -11.99 -11.37 -18.25
CA GLN A 202 -12.07 -12.72 -17.70
C GLN A 202 -10.84 -13.07 -16.85
N ARG A 203 -9.64 -12.81 -17.38
CA ARG A 203 -8.38 -13.02 -16.67
C ARG A 203 -8.24 -12.12 -15.43
N LEU A 204 -8.77 -10.90 -15.48
CA LEU A 204 -8.84 -10.01 -14.30
C LEU A 204 -9.75 -10.56 -13.21
N ARG A 205 -10.88 -11.21 -13.58
CA ARG A 205 -11.71 -11.91 -12.60
C ARG A 205 -10.95 -13.04 -11.93
N ASP A 206 -10.25 -13.86 -12.72
CA ASP A 206 -9.41 -14.95 -12.21
C ASP A 206 -8.32 -14.41 -11.27
N TYR A 207 -7.64 -13.33 -11.68
CA TYR A 207 -6.66 -12.63 -10.85
C TYR A 207 -7.24 -12.16 -9.51
N TYR A 208 -8.38 -11.45 -9.51
CA TYR A 208 -8.97 -10.97 -8.27
C TYR A 208 -9.46 -12.12 -7.38
N ASN A 209 -9.97 -13.20 -7.97
CA ASN A 209 -10.32 -14.39 -7.21
C ASN A 209 -9.11 -14.94 -6.48
N ILE A 210 -8.02 -15.25 -7.19
CA ILE A 210 -6.78 -15.77 -6.58
C ILE A 210 -6.23 -14.79 -5.53
N TYR A 211 -6.16 -13.50 -5.87
CA TYR A 211 -5.64 -12.45 -4.99
C TYR A 211 -6.39 -12.39 -3.65
N TYR A 212 -7.72 -12.31 -3.69
CA TYR A 212 -8.52 -12.21 -2.46
C TYR A 212 -8.58 -13.53 -1.69
N GLU A 213 -8.57 -14.69 -2.34
CA GLU A 213 -8.47 -15.98 -1.63
C GLU A 213 -7.14 -16.07 -0.85
N ARG A 214 -6.03 -15.67 -1.46
CA ARG A 214 -4.71 -15.68 -0.81
C ARG A 214 -4.62 -14.71 0.38
N MET A 215 -5.29 -13.56 0.30
CA MET A 215 -5.40 -12.62 1.42
C MET A 215 -6.31 -13.16 2.52
N LYS A 216 -7.49 -13.71 2.18
CA LYS A 216 -8.42 -14.29 3.15
C LYS A 216 -7.81 -15.47 3.91
N ALA A 217 -7.00 -16.29 3.24
CA ALA A 217 -6.28 -17.39 3.87
C ALA A 217 -5.27 -16.94 4.94
N ARG A 218 -4.77 -15.70 4.85
CA ARG A 218 -3.84 -15.09 5.83
C ARG A 218 -4.54 -14.17 6.84
N ALA A 219 -5.78 -13.80 6.57
CA ALA A 219 -6.56 -12.97 7.49
C ALA A 219 -6.99 -13.80 8.71
N GLU A 220 -6.68 -13.31 9.90
CA GLU A 220 -7.08 -13.92 11.16
C GLU A 220 -8.46 -13.41 11.59
N SER A 221 -8.69 -12.10 11.44
CA SER A 221 -9.92 -11.45 11.89
C SER A 221 -11.13 -11.80 10.98
N PRO A 222 -12.28 -12.20 11.55
CA PRO A 222 -13.53 -12.36 10.80
C PRO A 222 -13.98 -11.07 10.09
N GLU A 223 -13.82 -9.92 10.75
CA GLU A 223 -14.17 -8.61 10.18
C GLU A 223 -13.32 -8.27 8.96
N MET A 224 -12.03 -8.61 9.01
CA MET A 224 -11.14 -8.45 7.86
C MET A 224 -11.57 -9.34 6.70
N LYS A 225 -11.97 -10.60 6.95
CA LYS A 225 -12.48 -11.49 5.90
C LYS A 225 -13.73 -10.90 5.21
N ILE A 226 -14.66 -10.34 6.00
CA ILE A 226 -15.85 -9.66 5.47
C ILE A 226 -15.46 -8.43 4.63
N ALA A 227 -14.53 -7.60 5.12
CA ALA A 227 -14.05 -6.44 4.40
C ALA A 227 -13.34 -6.81 3.08
N LEU A 228 -12.60 -7.92 3.06
CA LEU A 228 -11.99 -8.48 1.85
C LEU A 228 -13.03 -8.96 0.85
N ASP A 229 -14.09 -9.63 1.31
CA ASP A 229 -15.20 -10.06 0.44
C ASP A 229 -15.94 -8.87 -0.18
N ALA A 230 -16.20 -7.82 0.60
CA ALA A 230 -16.76 -6.58 0.08
C ALA A 230 -15.85 -5.93 -0.98
N SER A 231 -14.54 -5.90 -0.72
CA SER A 231 -13.55 -5.35 -1.67
C SER A 231 -13.44 -6.19 -2.95
N LYS A 232 -13.51 -7.52 -2.83
CA LYS A 232 -13.59 -8.46 -3.96
C LYS A 232 -14.83 -8.19 -4.80
N ALA A 233 -15.99 -8.09 -4.17
CA ALA A 233 -17.26 -7.81 -4.85
C ALA A 233 -17.23 -6.47 -5.60
N ALA A 234 -16.65 -5.43 -4.98
CA ALA A 234 -16.47 -4.12 -5.63
C ALA A 234 -15.58 -4.21 -6.88
N HIS A 235 -14.43 -4.89 -6.80
CA HIS A 235 -13.55 -5.09 -7.96
C HIS A 235 -14.21 -5.91 -9.07
N LEU A 236 -14.94 -6.98 -8.74
CA LEU A 236 -15.64 -7.78 -9.73
C LEU A 236 -16.78 -7.00 -10.40
N THR A 237 -17.47 -6.15 -9.64
CA THR A 237 -18.53 -5.27 -10.17
C THR A 237 -17.97 -4.31 -11.21
N LEU A 238 -16.78 -3.74 -10.99
CA LEU A 238 -16.12 -2.87 -11.98
C LEU A 238 -15.79 -3.57 -13.31
N LEU A 239 -15.70 -4.91 -13.33
CA LEU A 239 -15.43 -5.69 -14.55
C LEU A 239 -16.71 -6.09 -15.30
N ASN A 240 -17.87 -5.93 -14.68
CA ASN A 240 -19.16 -6.18 -15.31
C ASN A 240 -19.51 -4.98 -16.20
N GLN A 241 -19.56 -5.18 -17.51
CA GLN A 241 -19.87 -4.10 -18.46
C GLN A 241 -21.28 -3.55 -18.25
N SER A 242 -21.42 -2.21 -18.25
CA SER A 242 -22.68 -1.56 -18.60
C SER A 242 -22.73 -1.33 -20.11
N ARG A 243 -23.65 -2.04 -20.80
CA ARG A 243 -24.05 -1.86 -22.21
C ARG A 243 -22.98 -2.12 -23.29
N VAL A 244 -23.01 -3.36 -23.80
CA VAL A 244 -22.94 -3.58 -25.25
C VAL A 244 -24.10 -2.78 -25.89
N ARG A 245 -23.82 -2.09 -26.99
CA ARG A 245 -24.77 -1.31 -27.81
C ARG A 245 -26.15 -2.00 -27.81
N PRO A 246 -27.27 -1.33 -27.46
CA PRO A 246 -28.57 -1.93 -27.72
C PRO A 246 -28.60 -2.32 -29.19
N SER A 247 -29.02 -3.56 -29.47
CA SER A 247 -29.28 -4.05 -30.82
C SER A 247 -29.98 -2.94 -31.60
N PRO A 248 -29.57 -2.62 -32.85
CA PRO A 248 -30.28 -1.61 -33.62
C PRO A 248 -31.75 -2.01 -33.65
N SER A 249 -32.59 -1.14 -33.09
CA SER A 249 -34.04 -1.29 -33.16
C SER A 249 -34.38 -1.43 -34.65
N PRO A 250 -35.26 -2.37 -35.06
CA PRO A 250 -35.64 -2.49 -36.46
C PRO A 250 -36.10 -1.11 -36.95
N ALA A 251 -35.51 -0.66 -38.05
CA ALA A 251 -35.77 0.66 -38.60
C ALA A 251 -37.28 0.83 -38.85
N PRO A 252 -37.89 1.97 -38.50
CA PRO A 252 -39.28 2.22 -38.86
C PRO A 252 -39.41 2.15 -40.39
N ALA A 253 -40.43 1.43 -40.86
CA ALA A 253 -40.73 1.29 -42.28
C ALA A 253 -40.79 2.67 -42.95
N ALA A 254 -40.14 2.79 -44.12
CA ALA A 254 -40.08 4.03 -44.88
C ALA A 254 -41.49 4.60 -45.10
N SER A 255 -41.71 5.84 -44.66
CA SER A 255 -42.89 6.62 -45.05
C SER A 255 -42.81 6.95 -46.55
N PRO A 256 -43.92 6.91 -47.29
CA PRO A 256 -43.92 7.16 -48.73
C PRO A 256 -43.60 8.63 -49.01
N VAL A 257 -42.64 8.86 -49.90
CA VAL A 257 -42.29 10.17 -50.45
C VAL A 257 -43.46 10.66 -51.32
N PRO A 258 -44.00 11.88 -51.15
CA PRO A 258 -44.95 12.43 -52.10
C PRO A 258 -44.22 12.87 -53.37
N SER A 259 -44.69 12.38 -54.53
CA SER A 259 -44.25 12.85 -55.86
C SER A 259 -44.46 14.35 -56.01
N PRO A 260 -43.50 15.10 -56.60
CA PRO A 260 -43.77 16.47 -57.03
C PRO A 260 -44.72 16.42 -58.23
N ALA A 261 -45.78 17.22 -58.15
CA ALA A 261 -46.74 17.42 -59.22
C ALA A 261 -46.09 18.17 -60.39
N ASP A 262 -46.44 17.76 -61.61
CA ASP A 262 -46.05 18.41 -62.86
C ASP A 262 -46.50 19.88 -62.89
N GLU A 263 -45.54 20.80 -62.97
CA GLU A 263 -45.78 22.17 -63.44
C GLU A 263 -45.79 22.13 -64.98
N ASN A 264 -46.99 22.24 -65.56
CA ASN A 264 -47.20 22.38 -67.00
C ASN A 264 -46.84 23.81 -67.44
N GLU A 265 -45.96 23.91 -68.43
CA GLU A 265 -45.79 25.10 -69.26
C GLU A 265 -46.98 25.27 -70.22
N HIS A 266 -47.46 26.53 -70.29
CA HIS A 266 -48.30 27.17 -71.33
C HIS A 266 -49.82 27.04 -71.22
#